data_AF-A0A6A2FFM4-F1
#
_entry.id   AF-A0A6A2FFM4-F1
#
_cell.length_a   1.000
_cell.length_b   1.000
_cell.length_c   1.000
_cell.angle_alpha   90.00
_cell.angle_beta   90.00
_cell.angle_gamma   90.00
#
_symmetry.space_group_name_H-M   'P 1'
#
loop_
_entity.id
_entity.type
_entity.pdbx_description
1 polymer ?
#
loop_
_entity_poly.entity_id
_entity_poly.type
_entity_poly.pdbx_seq_one_letter_code
_entity_poly.pdbx_strand_id
1 'polypeptide(L)'
;MAYQPARRGYIYLSSLVYVVFLLLLIFGSSWTGGGMRAHGMIILPVVVMVAGLTLGRKAVWFFGITSTLGGLGLVFAEYYSLLPLTEPIGKTPMIYWIFNTINVILICFLQYLAVKELVKALNEAKTELELRKKSEEQLRLKNEQLTEIAFLQSHIVRKPIANILGVVNLINKDNPQDPDNIELILQLDFVVSELDAAVCEIVKNTSTLTQEHIFSNEKESYFRGTFR
;
A
#
# COMPACT_ATOMS: atom_id res chain seq x y z
N MET A 1 2.68 11.23 -7.12
CA MET A 1 3.35 12.11 -6.13
C MET A 1 4.37 11.27 -5.37
N ALA A 2 5.62 11.72 -5.37
CA ALA A 2 6.80 10.93 -5.07
C ALA A 2 6.91 10.50 -3.59
N TYR A 3 7.17 9.21 -3.39
CA TYR A 3 7.44 8.58 -2.12
C TYR A 3 8.81 9.07 -1.59
N GLN A 4 8.82 9.91 -0.56
CA GLN A 4 10.05 10.43 0.06
C GLN A 4 10.47 9.55 1.25
N PRO A 5 11.48 8.65 1.11
CA PRO A 5 12.01 7.87 2.23
C PRO A 5 12.76 8.71 3.29
N ALA A 6 13.06 9.98 3.01
CA ALA A 6 13.86 10.85 3.86
C ALA A 6 13.19 11.26 5.20
N ARG A 7 11.85 11.25 5.29
CA ARG A 7 11.14 11.59 6.55
C ARG A 7 11.14 10.47 7.60
N ARG A 8 11.42 9.23 7.21
CA ARG A 8 11.35 8.07 8.11
C ARG A 8 12.49 8.04 9.14
N GLY A 9 13.67 8.53 8.77
CA GLY A 9 14.84 8.57 9.65
C GLY A 9 14.68 9.56 10.81
N TYR A 10 14.14 10.76 10.55
CA TYR A 10 13.95 11.78 11.58
C TYR A 10 12.83 11.42 12.56
N ILE A 11 11.73 10.83 12.10
CA ILE A 11 10.65 10.37 12.98
C ILE A 11 11.18 9.26 13.90
N TYR A 12 11.94 8.31 13.36
CA TYR A 12 12.57 7.25 14.14
C TYR A 12 13.53 7.79 15.21
N LEU A 13 14.38 8.75 14.84
CA LEU A 13 15.34 9.36 15.76
C LEU A 13 14.64 10.13 16.89
N SER A 14 13.62 10.94 16.55
CA SER A 14 12.84 11.70 17.53
C SER A 14 12.09 10.79 18.51
N SER A 15 11.48 9.71 18.02
CA SER A 15 10.82 8.72 18.87
C SER A 15 11.81 7.97 19.75
N LEU A 16 13.02 7.67 19.25
CA LEU A 16 14.08 7.04 20.03
C LEU A 16 14.54 7.93 21.17
N VAL A 17 14.81 9.21 20.89
CA VAL A 17 15.22 10.19 21.91
C VAL A 17 14.15 10.33 22.99
N TYR A 18 12.87 10.39 22.59
CA TYR A 18 11.75 10.48 23.54
C TYR A 18 11.62 9.24 24.44
N VAL A 19 11.72 8.04 23.87
CA VAL A 19 11.65 6.78 24.63
C VAL A 19 12.82 6.67 25.60
N VAL A 20 14.04 7.00 25.15
CA VAL A 20 15.24 6.97 26.02
C VAL A 20 15.12 8.01 27.14
N PHE A 21 14.61 9.21 26.85
CA PHE A 21 14.35 10.23 27.85
C PHE A 21 13.35 9.76 28.92
N LEU A 22 12.24 9.15 28.50
CA LEU A 22 11.25 8.59 29.43
C LEU A 22 11.84 7.47 30.29
N LEU A 23 12.65 6.59 29.72
CA LEU A 23 13.31 5.52 30.48
C LEU A 23 14.30 6.09 31.51
N LEU A 24 15.12 7.07 31.13
CA LEU A 24 16.05 7.72 32.06
C LEU A 24 15.31 8.43 33.20
N LEU A 25 14.18 9.06 32.92
CA LEU A 25 13.33 9.69 33.94
C LEU A 25 12.77 8.64 34.91
N ILE A 26 12.29 7.50 34.40
CA ILE A 26 11.79 6.39 35.23
C ILE A 26 12.90 5.78 36.09
N PHE A 27 14.07 5.52 35.52
CA PHE A 27 15.21 4.98 36.27
C PHE A 27 15.75 5.98 37.29
N GLY A 28 15.86 7.27 36.95
CA GLY A 28 16.32 8.31 37.88
C GLY A 28 15.35 8.55 39.04
N SER A 29 14.04 8.54 38.77
CA SER A 29 13.02 8.62 39.82
C SER A 29 12.99 7.36 40.70
N SER A 30 13.26 6.17 40.14
CA SER A 30 13.37 4.92 40.91
C SER A 30 14.64 4.88 41.78
N TRP A 31 15.76 5.42 41.29
CA TRP A 31 17.02 5.52 42.03
C TRP A 31 16.92 6.44 43.26
N THR A 32 16.13 7.52 43.16
CA THR A 32 15.97 8.53 44.22
C THR A 32 14.76 8.28 45.15
N GLY A 33 13.75 7.53 44.67
CA GLY A 33 12.44 7.39 45.31
C GLY A 33 12.16 6.06 46.01
N GLY A 34 13.18 5.27 46.35
CA GLY A 34 13.01 4.02 47.13
C GLY A 34 13.08 2.71 46.34
N GLY A 35 13.79 2.69 45.20
CA GLY A 35 14.16 1.45 44.50
C GLY A 35 13.00 0.78 43.74
N MET A 36 12.97 -0.56 43.75
CA MET A 36 12.01 -1.38 42.99
C MET A 36 10.55 -1.19 43.40
N ARG A 37 10.33 -0.72 44.64
CA ARG A 37 8.99 -0.45 45.20
C ARG A 37 8.46 0.94 44.85
N ALA A 38 9.26 1.76 44.17
CA ALA A 38 8.83 3.07 43.70
C ALA A 38 7.80 2.94 42.57
N HIS A 39 6.81 3.83 42.58
CA HIS A 39 5.69 3.85 41.62
C HIS A 39 6.14 3.93 40.14
N GLY A 40 7.35 4.38 39.85
CA GLY A 40 7.90 4.49 38.49
C GLY A 40 8.08 3.15 37.77
N MET A 41 8.37 2.07 38.51
CA MET A 41 8.58 0.73 37.95
C MET A 41 7.31 0.12 37.32
N ILE A 42 6.13 0.55 37.77
CA ILE A 42 4.82 0.06 37.26
C ILE A 42 4.55 0.60 35.84
N ILE A 43 5.09 1.77 35.49
CA ILE A 43 4.87 2.44 34.19
C ILE A 43 5.76 1.84 33.09
N LEU A 44 6.80 1.10 33.47
CA LEU A 44 7.84 0.62 32.56
C LEU A 44 7.33 -0.22 31.37
N PRO A 45 6.40 -1.19 31.55
CA PRO A 45 5.85 -1.97 30.43
C PRO A 45 5.11 -1.11 29.38
N VAL A 46 4.51 0.00 29.81
CA VAL A 46 3.76 0.93 28.94
C VAL A 46 4.72 1.67 28.02
N VAL A 47 5.85 2.15 28.57
CA VAL A 47 6.89 2.82 27.78
C VAL A 47 7.51 1.86 26.77
N VAL A 48 7.75 0.60 27.15
CA VAL A 48 8.24 -0.44 26.23
C VAL A 48 7.23 -0.75 25.13
N MET A 49 5.93 -0.78 25.44
CA MET A 49 4.87 -0.98 24.46
C MET A 49 4.76 0.18 23.47
N VAL A 50 4.78 1.43 23.95
CA VAL A 50 4.76 2.63 23.10
C VAL A 50 6.01 2.71 22.23
N ALA A 51 7.18 2.34 22.76
CA ALA A 51 8.41 2.20 21.98
C ALA A 51 8.27 1.14 20.87
N GLY A 52 7.60 0.03 21.16
CA GLY A 52 7.28 -1.01 20.17
C GLY A 52 6.38 -0.54 19.03
N LEU A 53 5.37 0.24 19.36
CA LEU A 53 4.44 0.81 18.38
C LEU A 53 5.10 1.88 17.51
N THR A 54 6.00 2.67 18.07
CA THR A 54 6.65 3.80 17.38
C THR A 54 7.91 3.40 16.61
N LEU A 55 8.78 2.56 17.18
CA LEU A 55 10.05 2.13 16.57
C LEU A 55 9.99 0.74 15.92
N GLY A 56 8.87 0.03 16.07
CA GLY A 56 8.59 -1.25 15.43
C GLY A 56 8.93 -2.48 16.28
N ARG A 57 8.56 -3.66 15.76
CA ARG A 57 8.58 -4.94 16.47
C ARG A 57 9.92 -5.33 17.11
N LYS A 58 11.05 -4.99 16.48
CA LYS A 58 12.40 -5.30 17.02
C LYS A 58 12.74 -4.44 18.24
N ALA A 59 12.22 -3.21 18.31
CA ALA A 59 12.49 -2.30 19.42
C ALA A 59 11.88 -2.80 20.74
N VAL A 60 10.73 -3.50 20.68
CA VAL A 60 10.11 -4.14 21.85
C VAL A 60 11.09 -5.03 22.60
N TRP A 61 11.80 -5.90 21.85
CA TRP A 61 12.76 -6.82 22.44
C TRP A 61 13.98 -6.09 23.00
N PHE A 62 14.51 -5.10 22.27
CA PHE A 62 15.67 -4.33 22.72
C PHE A 62 15.38 -3.53 24.00
N PHE A 63 14.29 -2.76 24.02
CA PHE A 63 13.89 -1.97 25.20
C PHE A 63 13.36 -2.84 26.33
N GLY A 64 12.70 -3.96 26.03
CA GLY A 64 12.29 -4.94 27.03
C GLY A 64 13.49 -5.53 27.77
N ILE A 65 14.50 -6.02 27.05
CA ILE A 65 15.73 -6.57 27.65
C ILE A 65 16.46 -5.49 28.45
N THR A 66 16.63 -4.29 27.88
CA THR A 66 17.32 -3.17 28.55
C THR A 66 16.59 -2.76 29.83
N SER A 67 15.26 -2.73 29.80
CA SER A 67 14.42 -2.45 30.95
C SER A 67 14.57 -3.50 32.06
N THR A 68 14.47 -4.79 31.70
CA THR A 68 14.63 -5.89 32.66
C THR A 68 16.03 -5.88 33.28
N LEU A 69 17.06 -5.62 32.48
CA LEU A 69 18.44 -5.51 32.96
C LEU A 69 18.63 -4.30 33.89
N GLY A 70 18.03 -3.15 33.56
CA GLY A 70 18.02 -1.99 34.43
C GLY A 70 17.30 -2.25 35.76
N GLY A 71 16.17 -2.95 35.73
CA GLY A 71 15.46 -3.39 36.93
C GLY A 71 16.31 -4.35 37.78
N LEU A 72 17.02 -5.28 37.15
CA LEU A 72 17.97 -6.17 37.85
C LEU A 72 19.11 -5.37 38.49
N GLY A 73 19.61 -4.34 37.82
CA GLY A 73 20.59 -3.39 38.37
C GLY A 73 20.09 -2.66 39.61
N LEU A 74 18.81 -2.25 39.63
CA LEU A 74 18.17 -1.65 40.81
C LEU A 74 18.06 -2.65 41.97
N VAL A 75 17.75 -3.92 41.70
CA VAL A 75 17.74 -4.99 42.73
C VAL A 75 19.13 -5.18 43.35
N PHE A 76 20.19 -5.19 42.52
CA PHE A 76 21.56 -5.25 43.03
C PHE A 76 21.93 -4.01 43.85
N ALA A 77 21.52 -2.82 43.41
CA ALA A 77 21.74 -1.58 44.17
C ALA A 77 21.00 -1.60 45.54
N GLU A 78 19.81 -2.19 45.60
CA GLU A 78 19.08 -2.44 46.86
C GLU A 78 19.81 -3.45 47.75
N TYR A 79 20.32 -4.55 47.17
CA TYR A 79 21.08 -5.58 47.88
C TYR A 79 22.36 -5.03 48.55
N TYR A 80 23.11 -4.17 47.86
CA TYR A 80 24.31 -3.53 48.42
C TYR A 80 24.02 -2.34 49.33
N SER A 81 22.74 -2.03 49.62
CA SER A 81 22.32 -0.85 50.39
C SER A 81 22.87 0.47 49.83
N LEU A 82 23.12 0.52 48.51
CA LEU A 82 23.66 1.69 47.82
C LEU A 82 22.58 2.74 47.52
N LEU A 83 21.31 2.36 47.66
CA LEU A 83 20.16 3.23 47.48
C LEU A 83 19.90 4.03 48.77
N PRO A 84 19.59 5.34 48.67
CA PRO A 84 19.13 6.09 49.83
C PRO A 84 17.88 5.41 50.41
N LEU A 85 17.86 5.13 51.72
CA LEU A 85 16.68 4.65 52.45
C LEU A 85 15.63 5.78 52.53
N THR A 86 15.05 6.14 51.40
CA THR A 86 13.81 6.90 51.35
C THR A 86 12.68 5.88 51.48
N GLU A 87 11.96 5.95 52.59
CA GLU A 87 10.69 5.24 52.74
C GLU A 87 9.81 5.58 51.53
N PRO A 88 9.10 4.60 50.95
CA PRO A 88 8.25 4.84 49.79
C PRO A 88 7.30 5.99 50.09
N ILE A 89 7.25 6.97 49.17
CA ILE A 89 6.43 8.17 49.32
C ILE A 89 4.97 7.74 49.53
N GLY A 90 4.48 7.88 50.78
CA GLY A 90 3.11 7.56 51.19
C GLY A 90 2.93 6.18 51.83
N LYS A 91 3.16 6.07 53.15
CA LYS A 91 2.77 4.89 53.96
C LYS A 91 1.25 4.66 54.03
N THR A 92 0.46 5.66 53.67
CA THR A 92 -1.00 5.59 53.72
C THR A 92 -1.54 4.85 52.50
N PRO A 93 -2.32 3.75 52.67
CA PRO A 93 -2.89 2.99 51.55
C PRO A 93 -3.68 3.84 50.53
N MET A 94 -4.27 4.96 50.98
CA MET A 94 -4.98 5.91 50.12
C MET A 94 -4.08 6.58 49.08
N ILE A 95 -2.86 6.98 49.45
CA ILE A 95 -1.93 7.65 48.52
C ILE A 95 -1.51 6.68 47.42
N TYR A 96 -1.19 5.44 47.81
CA TYR A 96 -0.88 4.37 46.87
C TYR A 96 -2.04 4.13 45.89
N TRP A 97 -3.27 4.07 46.39
CA TRP A 97 -4.45 3.87 45.54
C TRP A 97 -4.69 5.01 44.55
N ILE A 98 -4.49 6.27 44.97
CA ILE A 98 -4.60 7.45 44.10
C ILE A 98 -3.57 7.39 42.97
N PHE A 99 -2.29 7.15 43.28
CA PHE A 99 -1.25 7.04 42.26
C PHE A 99 -1.51 5.88 41.30
N ASN A 100 -1.93 4.72 41.78
CA ASN A 100 -2.27 3.59 40.92
C ASN A 100 -3.47 3.89 40.01
N THR A 101 -4.50 4.56 40.54
CA THR A 101 -5.67 4.96 39.74
C THR A 101 -5.30 5.96 38.65
N ILE A 102 -4.48 6.97 38.96
CA ILE A 102 -3.96 7.93 37.97
C ILE A 102 -3.16 7.21 36.89
N ASN A 103 -2.31 6.25 37.26
CA ASN A 103 -1.55 5.45 36.31
C ASN A 103 -2.45 4.61 35.39
N VAL A 104 -3.48 3.95 35.92
CA VAL A 104 -4.44 3.18 35.11
C VAL A 104 -5.17 4.09 34.12
N ILE A 105 -5.60 5.28 34.53
CA ILE A 105 -6.25 6.25 33.63
C ILE A 105 -5.29 6.69 32.52
N LEU A 106 -4.03 7.00 32.86
CA LEU A 106 -3.00 7.35 31.87
C LEU A 106 -2.75 6.21 30.88
N ILE A 107 -2.70 4.96 31.36
CA ILE A 107 -2.53 3.75 30.51
C ILE A 107 -3.71 3.61 29.55
N CYS A 108 -4.94 3.66 30.05
CA CYS A 108 -6.13 3.57 29.22
C CYS A 108 -6.15 4.65 28.14
N PHE A 109 -5.75 5.88 28.49
CA PHE A 109 -5.68 6.99 27.54
C PHE A 109 -4.62 6.76 26.45
N LEU A 110 -3.41 6.37 26.83
CA LEU A 110 -2.33 6.07 25.87
C LEU A 110 -2.69 4.88 24.98
N GLN A 111 -3.28 3.83 25.55
CA GLN A 111 -3.76 2.65 24.82
C GLN A 111 -4.86 3.02 23.83
N TYR A 112 -5.79 3.91 24.21
CA TYR A 112 -6.83 4.40 23.33
C TYR A 112 -6.25 5.13 22.11
N LEU A 113 -5.26 6.02 22.32
CA LEU A 113 -4.58 6.72 21.21
C LEU A 113 -3.88 5.73 20.28
N ALA A 114 -3.14 4.77 20.83
CA ALA A 114 -2.47 3.73 20.06
C ALA A 114 -3.45 2.92 19.19
N VAL A 115 -4.55 2.45 19.77
CA VAL A 115 -5.56 1.67 19.05
C VAL A 115 -6.26 2.51 17.99
N LYS A 116 -6.56 3.79 18.28
CA LYS A 116 -7.19 4.70 17.33
C LYS A 116 -6.35 4.87 16.06
N GLU A 117 -5.04 5.07 16.21
CA GLU A 117 -4.13 5.18 15.06
C GLU A 117 -4.03 3.86 14.28
N LEU A 118 -3.97 2.71 14.97
CA LEU A 118 -3.96 1.39 14.32
C LEU A 118 -5.23 1.13 13.51
N VAL A 119 -6.40 1.41 14.07
CA VAL A 119 -7.69 1.21 13.40
C VAL A 119 -7.82 2.14 12.19
N LYS A 120 -7.37 3.39 12.33
CA LYS A 120 -7.36 4.35 11.22
C LYS A 120 -6.47 3.85 10.08
N ALA A 121 -5.24 3.46 10.37
CA ALA A 121 -4.30 2.95 9.37
C ALA A 121 -4.84 1.68 8.67
N LEU A 122 -5.49 0.79 9.43
CA LEU A 122 -6.10 -0.42 8.87
C LEU A 122 -7.26 -0.10 7.93
N ASN A 123 -8.13 0.84 8.31
CA ASN A 123 -9.25 1.26 7.47
C ASN A 123 -8.76 1.94 6.19
N GLU A 124 -7.77 2.82 6.28
CA GLU A 124 -7.14 3.46 5.11
C GLU A 124 -6.55 2.40 4.17
N ALA A 125 -5.76 1.46 4.69
CA ALA A 125 -5.19 0.36 3.90
C ALA A 125 -6.28 -0.50 3.24
N LYS A 126 -7.38 -0.80 3.95
CA LYS A 126 -8.51 -1.54 3.39
C LYS A 126 -9.17 -0.76 2.26
N THR A 127 -9.41 0.54 2.44
CA THR A 127 -10.00 1.37 1.38
C THR A 127 -9.10 1.48 0.16
N GLU A 128 -7.79 1.57 0.34
CA GLU A 128 -6.84 1.57 -0.77
C GLU A 128 -6.86 0.26 -1.54
N LEU A 129 -6.94 -0.89 -0.85
CA LEU A 129 -7.07 -2.20 -1.48
C LEU A 129 -8.35 -2.33 -2.30
N GLU A 130 -9.49 -1.86 -1.78
CA GLU A 130 -10.76 -1.87 -2.51
C GLU A 130 -10.70 -1.00 -3.78
N LEU A 131 -10.07 0.17 -3.70
CA LEU A 131 -9.86 1.04 -4.87
C LEU A 131 -8.93 0.38 -5.89
N ARG A 132 -7.83 -0.23 -5.44
CA ARG A 132 -6.89 -0.96 -6.31
C ARG A 132 -7.58 -2.11 -7.04
N LYS A 133 -8.36 -2.93 -6.34
CA LYS A 133 -9.12 -4.04 -6.95
C LYS A 133 -10.07 -3.55 -8.04
N LYS A 134 -10.82 -2.47 -7.78
CA LYS A 134 -11.71 -1.88 -8.80
C LYS A 134 -10.95 -1.40 -10.02
N SER A 135 -9.81 -0.75 -9.82
CA SER A 135 -8.95 -0.31 -10.94
C SER A 135 -8.39 -1.49 -11.72
N GLU A 136 -7.99 -2.56 -11.03
CA GLU A 136 -7.47 -3.77 -11.66
C GLU A 136 -8.55 -4.49 -12.48
N GLU A 137 -9.78 -4.58 -11.96
CA GLU A 137 -10.92 -5.13 -12.68
C GLU A 137 -11.26 -4.32 -13.94
N GLN A 138 -11.26 -2.98 -13.84
CA GLN A 138 -11.45 -2.10 -15.00
C GLN A 138 -10.36 -2.31 -16.06
N LEU A 139 -9.09 -2.42 -15.64
CA LEU A 139 -7.98 -2.71 -16.54
C LEU A 139 -8.14 -4.09 -17.19
N ARG A 140 -8.59 -5.10 -16.43
CA ARG A 140 -8.83 -6.45 -16.95
C ARG A 140 -9.90 -6.43 -18.04
N LEU A 141 -11.04 -5.78 -17.78
CA LEU A 141 -12.12 -5.64 -18.77
C LEU A 141 -11.64 -4.92 -20.03
N LYS A 142 -10.86 -3.83 -19.88
CA LYS A 142 -10.27 -3.13 -21.04
C LYS A 142 -9.32 -4.02 -21.83
N ASN A 143 -8.54 -4.88 -21.16
CA ASN A 143 -7.61 -5.80 -21.81
C ASN A 143 -8.37 -6.92 -22.56
N GLU A 144 -9.41 -7.49 -21.95
CA GLU A 144 -10.30 -8.46 -22.60
C GLU A 144 -10.93 -7.87 -23.88
N GLN A 145 -11.43 -6.64 -23.80
CA GLN A 145 -11.99 -5.91 -24.97
C GLN A 145 -10.95 -5.66 -26.06
N LEU A 146 -9.75 -5.19 -25.70
CA LEU A 146 -8.67 -4.97 -26.67
C LEU A 146 -8.27 -6.28 -27.36
N THR A 147 -8.28 -7.38 -26.61
CA THR A 147 -7.99 -8.72 -27.15
C THR A 147 -9.05 -9.16 -28.15
N GLU A 148 -10.34 -8.94 -27.83
CA GLU A 148 -11.46 -9.23 -28.75
C GLU A 148 -11.36 -8.39 -30.04
N ILE A 149 -11.07 -7.10 -29.91
CA ILE A 149 -10.88 -6.20 -31.05
C ILE A 149 -9.70 -6.68 -31.92
N ALA A 150 -8.56 -6.98 -31.31
CA ALA A 150 -7.38 -7.46 -32.04
C ALA A 150 -7.66 -8.79 -32.77
N PHE A 151 -8.45 -9.67 -32.17
CA PHE A 151 -8.89 -10.92 -32.79
C PHE A 151 -9.76 -10.66 -34.02
N LEU A 152 -10.80 -9.83 -33.91
CA LEU A 152 -11.70 -9.48 -35.01
C LEU A 152 -10.95 -8.79 -36.16
N GLN A 153 -10.09 -7.82 -35.84
CA GLN A 153 -9.27 -7.13 -36.83
C GLN A 153 -8.36 -8.08 -37.60
N SER A 154 -7.70 -9.00 -36.90
CA SER A 154 -6.85 -10.01 -37.52
C SER A 154 -7.64 -10.91 -38.48
N HIS A 155 -8.87 -11.27 -38.13
CA HIS A 155 -9.73 -12.09 -38.97
C HIS A 155 -10.15 -11.37 -40.25
N ILE A 156 -10.60 -10.12 -40.13
CA ILE A 156 -11.06 -9.28 -41.24
C ILE A 156 -9.93 -9.01 -42.24
N VAL A 157 -8.72 -8.72 -41.76
CA VAL A 157 -7.55 -8.43 -42.61
C VAL A 157 -6.98 -9.69 -43.28
N ARG A 158 -7.07 -10.85 -42.62
CA ARG A 158 -6.49 -12.10 -43.14
C ARG A 158 -7.15 -12.59 -44.43
N LYS A 159 -8.47 -12.43 -44.58
CA LYS A 159 -9.22 -12.88 -45.76
C LYS A 159 -8.73 -12.22 -47.07
N PRO A 160 -8.70 -10.89 -47.20
CA PRO A 160 -8.21 -10.24 -48.42
C PRO A 160 -6.71 -10.46 -48.63
N ILE A 161 -5.88 -10.51 -47.58
CA ILE A 161 -4.45 -10.83 -47.73
C ILE A 161 -4.23 -12.22 -48.32
N ALA A 162 -4.96 -13.24 -47.86
CA ALA A 162 -4.87 -14.58 -48.42
C ALA A 162 -5.28 -14.62 -49.90
N ASN A 163 -6.28 -13.81 -50.26
CA ASN A 163 -6.78 -13.70 -51.63
C ASN A 163 -5.77 -12.98 -52.55
N ILE A 164 -5.15 -11.88 -52.09
CA ILE A 164 -4.02 -11.22 -52.76
C ILE A 164 -2.88 -12.21 -52.99
N LEU A 165 -2.49 -12.96 -51.96
CA LEU A 165 -1.41 -13.94 -52.06
C LEU A 165 -1.73 -15.04 -53.08
N GLY A 166 -2.99 -15.48 -53.13
CA GLY A 166 -3.48 -16.42 -54.12
C GLY A 166 -3.33 -15.89 -55.55
N VAL A 167 -3.86 -14.70 -55.83
CA VAL A 167 -3.76 -14.06 -57.16
C VAL A 167 -2.30 -13.82 -57.56
N VAL A 168 -1.47 -13.30 -56.65
CA VAL A 168 -0.04 -13.04 -56.91
C VAL A 168 0.75 -14.32 -57.23
N ASN A 169 0.34 -15.46 -56.67
CA ASN A 169 0.96 -16.76 -56.97
C ASN A 169 0.51 -17.36 -58.30
N LEU A 170 -0.63 -16.93 -58.85
CA LEU A 170 -1.14 -17.37 -60.15
C LEU A 170 -0.55 -16.56 -61.31
N ILE A 171 0.00 -15.36 -61.05
CA ILE A 171 0.64 -14.53 -62.08
C ILE A 171 1.83 -15.28 -62.67
N ASN A 172 1.85 -15.41 -64.00
CA ASN A 172 2.95 -16.00 -64.74
C ASN A 172 4.12 -15.01 -64.80
N LYS A 173 5.11 -15.22 -63.92
CA LYS A 173 6.28 -14.34 -63.78
C LYS A 173 7.34 -14.58 -64.85
N ASP A 174 7.35 -15.77 -65.43
CA ASP A 174 8.31 -16.15 -66.47
C ASP A 174 7.90 -15.60 -67.85
N ASN A 175 6.60 -15.37 -68.06
CA ASN A 175 6.06 -14.70 -69.25
C ASN A 175 5.13 -13.52 -68.88
N PRO A 176 5.66 -12.28 -68.78
CA PRO A 176 4.86 -11.11 -68.44
C PRO A 176 3.74 -10.76 -69.43
N GLN A 177 3.84 -11.21 -70.68
CA GLN A 177 2.87 -10.98 -71.75
C GLN A 177 1.79 -12.08 -71.82
N ASP A 178 1.73 -12.96 -70.82
CA ASP A 178 0.68 -13.98 -70.73
C ASP A 178 -0.71 -13.32 -70.73
N PRO A 179 -1.63 -13.69 -71.64
CA PRO A 179 -2.98 -13.15 -71.69
C PRO A 179 -3.73 -13.26 -70.35
N ASP A 180 -3.47 -14.32 -69.57
CA ASP A 180 -4.14 -14.59 -68.29
C ASP A 180 -3.67 -13.60 -67.19
N ASN A 181 -2.47 -13.01 -67.33
CA ASN A 181 -1.98 -12.01 -66.38
C ASN A 181 -2.85 -10.76 -66.37
N ILE A 182 -3.49 -10.39 -67.48
CA ILE A 182 -4.37 -9.22 -67.54
C ILE A 182 -5.58 -9.41 -66.63
N GLU A 183 -6.20 -10.60 -66.65
CA GLU A 183 -7.34 -10.92 -65.80
C GLU A 183 -6.94 -11.02 -64.31
N LEU A 184 -5.78 -11.61 -64.01
CA LEU A 184 -5.25 -11.69 -62.65
C LEU A 184 -4.90 -10.32 -62.06
N ILE A 185 -4.35 -9.40 -62.87
CA ILE A 185 -4.07 -8.02 -62.44
C ILE A 185 -5.38 -7.27 -62.15
N LEU A 186 -6.42 -7.45 -62.96
CA LEU A 186 -7.75 -6.88 -62.69
C LEU A 186 -8.38 -7.46 -61.41
N GLN A 187 -8.26 -8.77 -61.18
CA GLN A 187 -8.69 -9.38 -59.92
C GLN A 187 -7.89 -8.85 -58.73
N LEU A 188 -6.58 -8.64 -58.87
CA LEU A 188 -5.75 -8.09 -57.82
C LEU A 188 -6.20 -6.68 -57.43
N ASP A 189 -6.53 -5.83 -58.40
CA ASP A 189 -7.04 -4.47 -58.16
C ASP A 189 -8.34 -4.48 -57.35
N PHE A 190 -9.23 -5.44 -57.63
CA PHE A 190 -10.46 -5.66 -56.87
C PHE A 190 -10.19 -6.10 -55.42
N VAL A 191 -9.31 -7.08 -55.21
CA VAL A 191 -9.01 -7.59 -53.85
C VAL A 191 -8.26 -6.55 -53.01
N VAL A 192 -7.37 -5.77 -53.61
CA VAL A 192 -6.69 -4.64 -52.96
C VAL A 192 -7.71 -3.58 -52.52
N SER A 193 -8.72 -3.30 -53.35
CA SER A 193 -9.82 -2.40 -52.99
C SER A 193 -10.69 -2.96 -51.85
N GLU A 194 -10.95 -4.28 -51.82
CA GLU A 194 -11.65 -4.94 -50.70
C GLU A 194 -10.85 -4.83 -49.39
N LEU A 195 -9.52 -4.96 -49.45
CA LEU A 195 -8.64 -4.78 -48.28
C LEU A 195 -8.70 -3.34 -47.76
N ASP A 196 -8.62 -2.34 -48.63
CA ASP A 196 -8.66 -0.93 -48.23
C ASP A 196 -10.01 -0.58 -47.57
N ALA A 197 -11.12 -1.06 -48.13
CA ALA A 197 -12.44 -0.93 -47.52
C ALA A 197 -12.51 -1.56 -46.12
N ALA A 198 -11.98 -2.78 -45.97
CA ALA A 198 -11.94 -3.48 -44.69
C ALA A 198 -11.07 -2.75 -43.65
N VAL A 199 -9.93 -2.18 -44.05
CA VAL A 199 -9.07 -1.37 -43.17
C VAL A 199 -9.79 -0.07 -42.77
N CYS A 200 -10.46 0.61 -43.71
CA CYS A 200 -11.26 1.79 -43.42
C CYS A 200 -12.38 1.50 -42.41
N GLU A 201 -13.06 0.35 -42.58
CA GLU A 201 -14.10 -0.11 -41.66
C GLU A 201 -13.55 -0.39 -40.25
N ILE A 202 -12.39 -1.04 -40.14
CA ILE A 202 -11.69 -1.28 -38.88
C ILE A 202 -11.34 0.04 -38.17
N VAL A 203 -10.77 1.01 -38.88
CA VAL A 203 -10.40 2.32 -38.31
C VAL A 203 -11.64 3.07 -37.81
N LYS A 204 -12.74 3.01 -38.58
CA LYS A 204 -14.01 3.63 -38.21
C LYS A 204 -14.62 2.96 -36.98
N ASN A 205 -14.67 1.63 -36.93
CA ASN A 205 -15.21 0.90 -35.79
C ASN A 205 -14.36 1.07 -34.52
N THR A 206 -13.04 1.16 -34.66
CA THR A 206 -12.15 1.38 -33.51
C THR A 206 -12.34 2.77 -32.92
N SER A 207 -12.52 3.80 -33.76
CA SER A 207 -12.74 5.18 -33.30
C SER A 207 -14.13 5.38 -32.68
N THR A 208 -15.18 4.76 -33.21
CA THR A 208 -16.53 4.80 -32.62
C THR A 208 -16.60 4.06 -31.29
N LEU A 209 -16.03 2.85 -31.20
CA LEU A 209 -15.94 2.09 -29.93
C LEU A 209 -15.17 2.87 -28.87
N THR A 210 -14.10 3.58 -29.26
CA THR A 210 -13.33 4.44 -28.34
C THR A 210 -14.17 5.62 -27.85
N GLN A 211 -14.98 6.25 -28.72
CA GLN A 211 -15.86 7.36 -28.34
C GLN A 211 -17.05 6.93 -27.46
N GLU A 212 -17.78 5.86 -27.81
CA GLU A 212 -18.88 5.35 -26.99
C GLU A 212 -18.41 4.94 -25.59
N HIS A 213 -17.21 4.36 -25.48
CA HIS A 213 -16.65 4.02 -24.17
C HIS A 213 -16.21 5.22 -23.34
N ILE A 214 -15.73 6.30 -23.97
CA ILE A 214 -15.39 7.54 -23.25
C ILE A 214 -16.68 8.17 -22.70
N PHE A 215 -17.74 8.25 -23.51
CA PHE A 215 -19.04 8.78 -23.10
C PHE A 215 -19.75 7.93 -22.03
N SER A 216 -19.63 6.60 -22.07
CA SER A 216 -20.23 5.73 -21.04
C SER A 216 -19.49 5.82 -19.71
N ASN A 217 -18.15 5.85 -19.71
CA ASN A 217 -17.35 6.05 -18.50
C ASN A 217 -17.58 7.43 -17.87
N GLU A 218 -17.74 8.49 -18.68
CA GLU A 218 -18.04 9.83 -18.16
C GLU A 218 -19.42 9.89 -17.48
N LYS A 219 -20.45 9.28 -18.09
CA LYS A 219 -21.79 9.21 -17.48
C LYS A 219 -21.79 8.42 -16.16
N GLU A 220 -21.05 7.32 -16.10
CA GLU A 220 -20.98 6.50 -14.89
C GLU A 220 -20.21 7.20 -13.75
N SER A 221 -19.13 7.92 -14.09
CA SER A 221 -18.39 8.80 -13.18
C SER A 221 -19.27 9.94 -12.65
N TYR A 222 -20.04 10.58 -13.53
CA TYR A 222 -20.95 11.67 -13.17
C TYR A 222 -22.03 11.19 -12.21
N PHE A 223 -22.68 10.05 -12.50
CA PHE A 223 -23.68 9.46 -11.61
C PHE A 223 -23.11 9.06 -10.25
N ARG A 224 -21.88 8.54 -10.20
CA ARG A 224 -21.26 8.11 -8.93
C ARG A 224 -20.82 9.29 -8.05
N GLY A 225 -20.62 10.48 -8.62
CA GLY A 225 -20.30 11.73 -7.92
C GLY A 225 -21.50 12.44 -7.29
N THR A 226 -22.71 12.28 -7.86
CA THR A 226 -23.93 12.95 -7.38
C THR A 226 -24.60 12.24 -6.19
N PHE A 227 -24.22 10.99 -5.89
CA PHE A 227 -24.77 10.18 -4.79
C PHE A 227 -23.87 10.12 -3.54
N ARG A 228 -22.95 11.09 -3.37
CA ARG A 228 -22.05 11.15 -2.21
C ARG A 228 -22.24 12.42 -1.40
#